data_AF-A0A976BFN6-F1
#
_entry.id   AF-A0A976BFN6-F1
#
_cell.length_a   1.000
_cell.length_b   1.000
_cell.length_c   1.000
_cell.angle_alpha   90.00
_cell.angle_beta   90.00
_cell.angle_gamma   90.00
#
_symmetry.space_group_name_H-M   'P 1'
#
loop_
_entity.id
_entity.type
_entity.pdbx_description
1 polymer ?
#
loop_
_entity_poly.entity_id
_entity_poly.type
_entity_poly.pdbx_seq_one_letter_code
_entity_poly.pdbx_strand_id
1 'polypeptide(L)'
;MDMGHVELYQANGYYYWPEVRGAEGRYTAVVRFVCIEEHLRHAVPAQSDQVPGIFSTHEAALDAARAWGHETARGPWHALKWIWGR
;
A
#
# COMPACT_ATOMS: atom_id res chain seq x y z
N MET A 1 21.19 -12.28 3.56
CA MET A 1 19.78 -11.91 3.48
C MET A 1 19.69 -10.86 2.40
N ASP A 2 19.07 -11.19 1.28
CA ASP A 2 18.83 -10.23 0.20
C ASP A 2 17.78 -9.25 0.71
N MET A 3 18.15 -7.98 0.92
CA MET A 3 17.20 -6.94 1.28
C MET A 3 16.43 -6.61 0.01
N GLY A 4 15.34 -7.35 -0.22
CA GLY A 4 14.46 -7.15 -1.36
C GLY A 4 14.17 -5.66 -1.57
N HIS A 5 14.38 -5.19 -2.79
CA HIS A 5 14.16 -3.80 -3.15
C HIS A 5 12.67 -3.46 -2.96
N VAL A 6 12.38 -2.55 -2.03
CA VAL A 6 11.03 -2.02 -1.82
C VAL A 6 10.92 -0.69 -2.55
N GLU A 7 10.03 -0.63 -3.53
CA GLU A 7 9.74 0.60 -4.25
C GLU A 7 8.82 1.49 -3.39
N LEU A 8 9.33 2.68 -3.01
CA LEU A 8 8.62 3.62 -2.15
C LEU A 8 8.09 4.81 -2.95
N TYR A 9 6.83 5.13 -2.75
CA TYR A 9 6.16 6.27 -3.38
C TYR A 9 5.68 7.29 -2.33
N GLN A 10 5.50 8.54 -2.78
CA GLN A 10 4.99 9.63 -1.95
C GLN A 10 3.86 10.37 -2.66
N ALA A 11 2.75 10.59 -1.96
CA ALA A 11 1.67 11.46 -2.42
C ALA A 11 0.86 12.02 -1.23
N ASN A 12 0.45 13.29 -1.31
CA ASN A 12 -0.44 13.96 -0.36
C ASN A 12 -0.11 13.77 1.13
N GLY A 13 1.17 13.81 1.50
CA GLY A 13 1.57 13.64 2.91
C GLY A 13 1.61 12.18 3.37
N TYR A 14 1.55 11.21 2.46
CA TYR A 14 1.71 9.79 2.75
C TYR A 14 2.93 9.22 2.02
N TYR A 15 3.61 8.29 2.69
CA TYR A 15 4.42 7.29 2.01
C TYR A 15 3.59 6.04 1.79
N TYR A 16 3.75 5.40 0.64
CA TYR A 16 3.12 4.10 0.35
C TYR A 16 4.04 3.22 -0.49
N TRP A 17 3.88 1.91 -0.35
CA TRP A 17 4.59 0.94 -1.17
C TRP A 17 3.71 -0.29 -1.46
N PRO A 18 3.74 -0.81 -2.69
CA PRO A 18 3.03 -2.01 -3.08
C PRO A 18 3.77 -3.26 -2.56
N GLU A 19 2.99 -4.25 -2.16
CA GLU A 19 3.43 -5.59 -1.79
C GLU A 19 2.61 -6.59 -2.59
N VAL A 20 3.27 -7.64 -3.08
CA VAL A 20 2.59 -8.80 -3.66
C VAL A 20 2.77 -9.97 -2.72
N ARG A 21 1.68 -10.70 -2.47
CA ARG A 21 1.69 -11.93 -1.66
C ARG A 21 1.22 -13.09 -2.52
N GLY A 22 1.66 -14.29 -2.15
CA GLY A 22 1.30 -15.52 -2.84
C GLY A 22 2.42 -16.10 -3.69
N ALA A 23 2.16 -17.27 -4.24
CA ALA A 23 3.07 -18.06 -5.05
C ALA A 23 2.26 -18.90 -6.06
N GLU A 24 2.95 -19.53 -7.00
CA GLU A 24 2.36 -20.56 -7.89
C GLU A 24 1.13 -20.08 -8.69
N GLY A 25 1.24 -18.92 -9.35
CA GLY A 25 0.19 -18.43 -10.25
C GLY A 25 -1.04 -17.84 -9.56
N ARG A 26 -0.99 -17.65 -8.24
CA ARG A 26 -2.05 -16.98 -7.47
C ARG A 26 -1.44 -15.90 -6.59
N TYR A 27 -1.62 -14.66 -7.02
CA TYR A 27 -1.05 -13.49 -6.37
C TYR A 27 -2.14 -12.58 -5.85
N THR A 28 -1.95 -12.04 -4.66
CA THR A 28 -2.77 -10.97 -4.09
C THR A 28 -1.94 -9.70 -3.98
N ALA A 29 -2.58 -8.58 -4.25
CA ALA A 29 -1.96 -7.27 -4.22
C ALA A 29 -2.33 -6.56 -2.93
N VAL A 30 -1.34 -5.99 -2.26
CA VAL A 30 -1.49 -5.25 -1.01
C VAL A 30 -0.76 -3.92 -1.17
N VAL A 31 -1.29 -2.87 -0.56
CA VAL A 31 -0.60 -1.58 -0.47
C VAL A 31 -0.40 -1.26 1.00
N ARG A 32 0.82 -0.90 1.36
CA ARG A 32 1.13 -0.31 2.67
C ARG A 32 1.16 1.19 2.56
N PHE A 33 0.72 1.88 3.61
CA PHE A 33 0.75 3.32 3.67
C PHE A 33 1.00 3.82 5.09
N VAL A 34 1.63 4.98 5.19
CA VAL A 34 1.90 5.67 6.45
C VAL A 34 1.74 7.18 6.24
N CYS A 35 1.02 7.83 7.16
CA CYS A 35 0.92 9.29 7.19
C CYS A 35 2.25 9.88 7.69
N ILE A 36 2.85 10.76 6.91
CA ILE A 36 4.18 11.33 7.20
C ILE A 36 4.14 12.14 8.49
N GLU A 37 3.18 13.05 8.63
CA GLU A 37 3.10 13.94 9.77
C GLU A 37 2.90 13.19 11.09
N GLU A 38 1.99 12.20 11.10
CA GLU A 38 1.73 11.39 12.28
C GLU A 38 2.92 10.52 12.63
N HIS A 39 3.56 9.89 11.63
CA HIS A 39 4.74 9.04 11.86
C HIS A 39 5.94 9.83 12.40
N LEU A 40 6.09 11.09 11.99
CA LEU A 40 7.10 11.98 12.53
C LEU A 40 6.81 12.40 13.99
N ARG A 41 5.53 12.49 14.40
CA ARG A 41 5.15 12.83 15.78
C ARG A 41 5.17 11.63 16.71
N HIS A 42 4.68 10.49 16.23
CA HIS A 42 4.60 9.22 16.93
C HIS A 42 4.94 8.13 15.93
N ALA A 43 5.93 7.29 16.21
CA ALA A 43 6.28 6.18 15.32
C ALA A 43 5.10 5.19 15.21
N VAL A 44 4.20 5.43 14.24
CA VAL A 44 3.02 4.61 13.98
C VAL A 44 3.35 3.51 12.97
N PRO A 45 2.80 2.30 13.13
CA PRO A 45 2.97 1.24 12.15
C PRO A 45 2.28 1.61 10.83
N ALA A 46 2.82 1.13 9.72
CA ALA A 46 2.16 1.26 8.43
C ALA A 46 0.87 0.44 8.40
N GLN A 47 -0.18 1.05 7.87
CA GLN A 47 -1.44 0.37 7.62
C GLN A 47 -1.38 -0.37 6.28
N SER A 48 -2.30 -1.31 6.08
CA SER A 48 -2.37 -2.13 4.87
C SER A 48 -3.78 -2.13 4.30
N ASP A 49 -3.87 -2.04 2.98
CA ASP A 49 -5.11 -2.21 2.22
C ASP A 49 -4.90 -3.30 1.18
N GLN A 50 -5.89 -4.18 1.04
CA GLN A 50 -5.84 -5.26 0.06
C GLN A 50 -6.55 -4.82 -1.20
N VAL A 51 -5.86 -4.92 -2.34
CA VAL A 51 -6.49 -4.68 -3.64
C VAL A 51 -7.44 -5.84 -3.94
N PRO A 52 -8.70 -5.58 -4.30
CA PRO A 52 -9.65 -6.63 -4.64
C PRO A 52 -9.17 -7.48 -5.80
N GLY A 53 -9.30 -8.81 -5.67
CA GLY A 53 -9.00 -9.77 -6.73
C GLY A 53 -7.83 -10.71 -6.43
N ILE A 54 -7.66 -11.68 -7.34
CA ILE A 54 -6.51 -12.60 -7.38
C ILE A 54 -5.95 -12.53 -8.79
N PHE A 55 -4.65 -12.37 -8.90
CA PHE A 55 -3.93 -12.18 -10.16
C PHE A 55 -3.16 -13.46 -10.51
N SER A 56 -3.05 -13.75 -11.80
CA SER A 56 -2.34 -14.91 -12.32
C SER A 56 -0.82 -14.72 -12.39
N THR A 57 -0.34 -13.48 -12.32
CA THR A 57 1.09 -13.15 -12.35
C THR A 57 1.45 -12.16 -11.25
N HIS A 58 2.70 -12.24 -10.81
CA HIS A 58 3.26 -11.33 -9.80
C HIS A 58 3.26 -9.88 -10.31
N GLU A 59 3.65 -9.68 -11.58
CA GLU A 59 3.72 -8.35 -12.20
C GLU A 59 2.33 -7.69 -12.28
N ALA A 60 1.29 -8.43 -12.68
CA ALA A 60 -0.07 -7.88 -12.71
C ALA A 60 -0.58 -7.50 -11.31
N ALA A 61 -0.25 -8.29 -10.28
CA ALA A 61 -0.56 -7.93 -8.91
C ALA A 61 0.20 -6.65 -8.47
N LEU A 62 1.48 -6.54 -8.84
CA LEU A 62 2.30 -5.39 -8.49
C LEU A 62 1.77 -4.10 -9.14
N ASP A 63 1.43 -4.16 -10.43
CA ASP A 63 0.86 -3.01 -11.14
C ASP A 63 -0.52 -2.61 -10.60
N ALA A 64 -1.35 -3.59 -10.25
CA ALA A 64 -2.62 -3.32 -9.57
C ALA A 64 -2.42 -2.63 -8.21
N ALA A 65 -1.43 -3.08 -7.41
CA ALA A 65 -1.07 -2.43 -6.15
C ALA A 65 -0.56 -1.00 -6.35
N ARG A 66 0.28 -0.75 -7.36
CA ARG A 66 0.76 0.60 -7.69
C ARG A 66 -0.39 1.54 -8.04
N ALA A 67 -1.27 1.10 -8.93
CA ALA A 67 -2.44 1.89 -9.33
C ALA A 67 -3.35 2.18 -8.13
N TRP A 68 -3.66 1.15 -7.34
CA TRP A 68 -4.49 1.28 -6.14
C TRP A 68 -3.88 2.25 -5.13
N GLY A 69 -2.58 2.11 -4.84
CA GLY A 69 -1.87 2.98 -3.91
C GLY A 69 -1.86 4.43 -4.37
N HIS A 70 -1.65 4.67 -5.66
CA HIS A 70 -1.67 6.02 -6.23
C HIS A 70 -3.05 6.67 -6.18
N GLU A 71 -4.11 5.93 -6.51
CA GLU A 71 -5.49 6.41 -6.40
C GLU A 71 -5.86 6.70 -4.93
N THR A 72 -5.55 5.74 -4.05
CA THR A 72 -5.85 5.80 -2.62
C THR A 72 -5.13 6.97 -1.95
N ALA A 73 -3.86 7.22 -2.28
CA ALA A 73 -3.10 8.34 -1.75
C ALA A 73 -3.54 9.71 -2.32
N ARG A 74 -4.17 9.74 -3.51
CA ARG A 74 -4.64 10.99 -4.14
C ARG A 74 -6.05 11.42 -3.75
N GLY A 75 -6.88 10.50 -3.24
CA GLY A 75 -8.30 10.75 -3.00
C GLY A 75 -8.67 11.27 -1.59
N PRO A 76 -9.85 11.92 -1.43
CA PRO A 76 -10.41 12.30 -0.12
C PRO A 76 -10.80 11.11 0.76
N TRP A 77 -10.71 9.89 0.22
CA TRP A 77 -11.08 8.63 0.87
C TRP A 77 -10.23 8.30 2.11
N HIS A 78 -9.02 8.84 2.22
CA HIS A 78 -8.19 8.63 3.42
C HIS A 78 -8.48 9.54 4.60
N ALA A 79 -9.11 10.70 4.38
CA ALA A 79 -9.72 11.43 5.50
C ALA A 79 -10.77 10.55 6.21
N LEU A 80 -11.36 9.55 5.52
CA LEU A 80 -12.40 8.68 6.08
C LEU A 80 -11.84 7.41 6.75
N LYS A 81 -10.81 6.74 6.20
CA LYS A 81 -10.26 5.52 6.82
C LYS A 81 -9.57 5.77 8.17
N TRP A 82 -9.04 6.98 8.42
CA TRP A 82 -8.43 7.36 9.70
C TRP A 82 -9.44 7.79 10.76
N ILE A 83 -10.64 8.25 10.39
CA ILE A 83 -11.69 8.60 11.36
C ILE A 83 -12.33 7.33 11.97
N TRP A 84 -12.34 6.21 11.23
CA TRP A 84 -13.07 4.98 11.62
C TRP A 84 -12.19 3.89 12.26
N GLY A 85 -10.91 4.19 12.53
CA GLY A 85 -9.98 3.30 13.25
C GLY A 85 -9.90 3.54 14.76
N ARG A 86 -10.83 4.31 15.34
CA ARG A 86 -10.99 4.50 16.80
C ARG A 86 -12.26 3.84 17.31
#